data_AF-A0A9N9D886-F1
#
_entry.id   AF-A0A9N9D886-F1
#
_cell.length_a   1.000
_cell.length_b   1.000
_cell.length_c   1.000
_cell.angle_alpha   90.00
_cell.angle_beta   90.00
_cell.angle_gamma   90.00
#
_symmetry.space_group_name_H-M   'P 1'
#
loop_
_entity.id
_entity.type
_entity.pdbx_description
1 polymer ?
#
loop_
_entity_poly.entity_id
_entity_poly.type
_entity_poly.pdbx_seq_one_letter_code
_entity_poly.pdbx_strand_id
1 'polypeptide(L)'
;EEKLKVEKLFPGEKLLGLNYFHSYRKDDTKGYIVDGSDFIKEGEGTGIVHLAPAFGAEDFAVAKKENLIIDCPLEPNGNFNEKIGVLELVGKHYIEVNKYVITDLEKRNLIAKKEVISHNYPHD
;
A
#
# COMPACT_ATOMS: atom_id res chain seq x y z
N GLU A 1 1.06 -13.01 26.37
CA GLU A 1 1.57 -13.06 25.00
C GLU A 1 1.40 -14.46 24.45
N GLU A 2 0.74 -14.59 23.32
CA GLU A 2 0.62 -15.87 22.63
C GLU A 2 1.98 -16.17 21.99
N LYS A 3 2.60 -17.30 22.35
CA LYS A 3 3.87 -17.71 21.75
C LYS A 3 3.59 -18.19 20.32
N LEU A 4 3.81 -17.31 19.35
CA LEU A 4 3.77 -17.67 17.94
C LEU A 4 4.91 -18.65 17.63
N LYS A 5 4.59 -19.73 16.91
CA LYS A 5 5.57 -20.69 16.42
C LYS A 5 5.95 -20.34 14.99
N VAL A 6 7.24 -20.17 14.72
CA VAL A 6 7.74 -20.02 13.35
C VAL A 6 7.57 -21.36 12.63
N GLU A 7 6.75 -21.38 11.58
CA GLU A 7 6.58 -22.59 10.75
C GLU A 7 7.69 -22.72 9.70
N LYS A 8 8.16 -21.59 9.14
CA LYS A 8 9.14 -21.58 8.06
C LYS A 8 9.93 -20.28 8.04
N LEU A 9 11.20 -20.40 7.63
CA LEU A 9 12.07 -19.27 7.28
C LEU A 9 12.56 -19.46 5.84
N PHE A 10 12.66 -18.37 5.09
CA PHE A 10 13.20 -18.38 3.74
C PHE A 10 13.72 -16.99 3.34
N PRO A 11 14.66 -16.92 2.37
CA PRO A 11 15.12 -15.65 1.83
C PRO A 11 14.00 -14.87 1.14
N GLY A 12 14.01 -13.54 1.26
CA GLY A 12 13.02 -12.65 0.64
C GLY A 12 12.92 -12.82 -0.89
N GLU A 13 14.02 -13.19 -1.56
CA GLU A 13 14.07 -13.52 -2.99
C GLU A 13 13.02 -14.55 -3.41
N LYS A 14 12.63 -15.47 -2.51
CA LYS A 14 11.58 -16.47 -2.81
C LYS A 14 10.18 -15.88 -2.92
N LEU A 15 9.98 -14.63 -2.50
CA LEU A 15 8.72 -13.91 -2.62
C LEU A 15 8.60 -13.20 -3.97
N LEU A 16 9.70 -12.91 -4.66
CA LEU A 16 9.69 -12.15 -5.90
C LEU A 16 8.82 -12.82 -6.97
N GLY A 17 7.97 -12.03 -7.62
CA GLY A 17 7.01 -12.49 -8.62
C GLY A 17 5.79 -13.24 -8.06
N LEU A 18 5.71 -13.47 -6.75
CA LEU A 18 4.50 -14.05 -6.16
C LEU A 18 3.34 -13.07 -6.29
N ASN A 19 2.20 -13.61 -6.70
CA ASN A 19 0.98 -12.87 -6.84
C ASN A 19 0.27 -12.70 -5.50
N TYR A 20 -0.36 -11.54 -5.30
CA TYR A 20 -1.21 -11.25 -4.15
C TYR A 20 -2.50 -10.56 -4.58
N PHE A 21 -3.50 -10.62 -3.69
CA PHE A 21 -4.76 -9.92 -3.87
C PHE A 21 -4.64 -8.49 -3.36
N HIS A 22 -4.89 -7.52 -4.24
CA HIS A 22 -4.93 -6.12 -3.85
C HIS A 22 -6.31 -5.76 -3.26
N SER A 23 -6.34 -5.05 -2.14
CA SER A 23 -7.57 -4.80 -1.37
C SER A 23 -8.64 -3.97 -2.10
N TYR A 24 -8.24 -3.19 -3.12
CA TYR A 24 -9.14 -2.28 -3.86
C TYR A 24 -9.12 -2.44 -5.39
N ARG A 25 -8.38 -3.40 -5.97
CA ARG A 25 -8.45 -3.63 -7.43
C ARG A 25 -9.59 -4.59 -7.74
N LYS A 26 -10.47 -4.21 -8.67
CA LYS A 26 -11.72 -4.93 -8.99
C LYS A 26 -11.56 -6.05 -10.00
N ASP A 27 -10.51 -6.01 -10.81
CA ASP A 27 -10.19 -7.07 -11.75
C ASP A 27 -9.26 -8.07 -11.07
N ASP A 28 -9.21 -9.32 -11.56
CA ASP A 28 -8.20 -10.33 -11.19
C ASP A 28 -6.74 -9.89 -11.50
N THR A 29 -6.48 -8.58 -11.61
CA THR A 29 -5.17 -7.94 -11.57
C THR A 29 -4.51 -8.20 -10.22
N LYS A 30 -3.90 -9.38 -10.16
CA LYS A 30 -2.95 -9.77 -9.14
C LYS A 30 -1.83 -8.74 -9.12
N GLY A 31 -1.61 -8.13 -7.96
CA GLY A 31 -0.33 -7.48 -7.71
C GLY A 31 0.75 -8.55 -7.61
N TYR A 32 1.99 -8.20 -7.87
CA TYR A 32 3.11 -9.11 -7.65
C TYR A 32 4.19 -8.44 -6.81
N ILE A 33 4.96 -9.25 -6.09
CA ILE A 33 6.05 -8.76 -5.25
C ILE A 33 7.25 -8.45 -6.14
N VAL A 34 7.79 -7.25 -6.00
CA VAL A 34 8.98 -6.77 -6.68
C VAL A 34 10.12 -6.55 -5.69
N ASP A 35 11.33 -6.41 -6.22
CA ASP A 35 12.51 -6.15 -5.41
C ASP A 35 12.54 -4.68 -4.94
N GLY A 36 12.58 -4.51 -3.62
CA GLY A 36 12.72 -3.23 -2.95
C GLY A 36 13.92 -3.14 -2.00
N SER A 37 14.90 -4.03 -2.14
CA SER A 37 16.03 -4.13 -1.20
C SER A 37 16.86 -2.85 -1.07
N ASP A 38 16.81 -1.98 -2.09
CA ASP A 38 17.62 -0.76 -2.14
C ASP A 38 17.17 0.31 -1.12
N PHE A 39 15.92 0.25 -0.63
CA PHE A 39 15.34 1.27 0.24
C PHE A 39 14.58 0.70 1.46
N ILE A 40 14.19 -0.58 1.45
CA ILE A 40 13.56 -1.22 2.61
C ILE A 40 14.63 -1.50 3.67
N LYS A 41 14.40 -0.98 4.89
CA LYS A 41 15.31 -1.15 6.03
C LYS A 41 14.65 -1.99 7.12
N GLU A 42 15.48 -2.70 7.87
CA GLU A 42 15.05 -3.36 9.10
C GLU A 42 14.77 -2.34 10.21
N GLY A 43 13.93 -2.73 11.17
CA GLY A 43 13.66 -1.95 12.39
C GLY A 43 12.29 -1.26 12.44
N GLU A 44 11.62 -1.11 11.30
CA GLU A 44 10.29 -0.50 11.21
C GLU A 44 9.34 -1.28 10.29
N GLY A 45 8.04 -1.21 10.57
CA GLY A 45 7.02 -1.93 9.80
C GLY A 45 7.15 -3.45 9.90
N THR A 46 6.94 -4.14 8.77
CA THR A 46 6.91 -5.61 8.69
C THR A 46 7.96 -6.20 7.75
N GLY A 47 8.73 -5.36 7.05
CA GLY A 47 9.64 -5.78 5.97
C GLY A 47 8.96 -6.00 4.60
N ILE A 48 7.62 -5.92 4.52
CA ILE A 48 6.88 -5.88 3.25
C ILE A 48 6.22 -4.50 3.12
N VAL A 49 6.57 -3.76 2.08
CA VAL A 49 6.15 -2.36 1.91
C VAL A 49 5.14 -2.24 0.77
N HIS A 50 4.06 -1.48 1.00
CA HIS A 50 3.09 -1.14 -0.05
C HIS A 50 3.71 -0.15 -1.04
N LEU A 51 3.55 -0.42 -2.34
CA LEU A 51 4.07 0.40 -3.42
C LEU A 51 2.97 1.26 -4.06
N ALA A 52 3.10 2.58 -3.99
CA ALA A 52 2.20 3.57 -4.57
C ALA A 52 3.00 4.63 -5.40
N PRO A 53 3.35 4.33 -6.66
CA PRO A 53 4.36 5.07 -7.44
C PRO A 53 4.12 6.56 -7.69
N ALA A 54 2.88 7.03 -7.56
CA ALA A 54 2.54 8.43 -7.71
C ALA A 54 2.79 9.27 -6.44
N PHE A 55 3.13 8.64 -5.32
CA PHE A 55 3.13 9.28 -3.99
C PHE A 55 4.43 9.13 -3.20
N GLY A 56 5.44 8.46 -3.75
CA GLY A 56 6.75 8.27 -3.12
C GLY A 56 7.88 8.27 -4.15
N ALA A 57 9.03 8.83 -3.80
CA ALA A 57 10.19 8.90 -4.70
C ALA A 57 10.81 7.50 -4.91
N GLU A 58 10.93 6.73 -3.84
CA GLU A 58 11.39 5.35 -3.86
C GLU A 58 10.42 4.47 -4.66
N ASP A 59 9.11 4.61 -4.42
CA ASP A 59 8.07 3.86 -5.14
C ASP A 59 8.11 4.13 -6.64
N PHE A 60 8.32 5.40 -7.02
CA PHE A 60 8.48 5.82 -8.41
C PHE A 60 9.71 5.21 -9.07
N ALA A 61 10.84 5.15 -8.36
CA ALA A 61 12.08 4.55 -8.85
C ALA A 61 11.91 3.05 -9.13
N VAL A 62 11.27 2.32 -8.21
CA VAL A 62 10.92 0.90 -8.38
C VAL A 62 10.00 0.71 -9.57
N ALA A 63 8.93 1.51 -9.64
CA ALA A 63 7.97 1.42 -10.73
C ALA A 63 8.62 1.63 -12.10
N LYS A 64 9.58 2.56 -12.21
CA LYS A 64 10.36 2.74 -13.43
C LYS A 64 11.24 1.54 -13.75
N LYS A 65 11.98 0.99 -12.77
CA LYS A 65 12.83 -0.19 -12.95
C LYS A 65 12.01 -1.39 -13.43
N GLU A 66 10.83 -1.58 -12.87
CA GLU A 66 9.94 -2.72 -13.12
C GLU A 66 8.93 -2.47 -14.26
N ASN A 67 8.97 -1.31 -14.92
CA ASN A 67 8.03 -0.88 -15.97
C ASN A 67 6.54 -0.96 -15.54
N LEU A 68 6.25 -0.55 -14.30
CA LEU A 68 4.90 -0.50 -13.76
C LEU A 68 4.14 0.73 -14.25
N ILE A 69 2.81 0.59 -14.31
CA ILE A 69 1.91 1.72 -14.57
C ILE A 69 1.97 2.70 -13.39
N ILE A 70 2.10 3.98 -13.71
CA ILE A 70 2.12 5.07 -12.73
C ILE A 70 0.87 5.90 -12.96
N ASP A 71 -0.12 5.71 -12.09
CA ASP A 71 -1.37 6.46 -12.10
C ASP A 71 -1.55 7.23 -10.79
N CYS A 72 -1.85 8.52 -10.93
CA CYS A 72 -2.24 9.37 -9.81
C CYS A 72 -3.77 9.52 -9.79
N PRO A 73 -4.46 8.96 -8.77
CA PRO A 73 -5.89 9.14 -8.62
C PRO A 73 -6.28 10.45 -7.92
N LEU A 74 -5.35 11.37 -7.65
CA LEU A 74 -5.62 12.66 -7.00
C LEU A 74 -5.47 13.82 -7.98
N GLU A 75 -6.40 14.77 -7.88
CA GLU A 75 -6.31 16.09 -8.48
C GLU A 75 -5.41 17.01 -7.64
N PRO A 76 -4.92 18.16 -8.18
CA PRO A 76 -4.03 19.08 -7.46
C PRO A 76 -4.61 19.65 -6.15
N ASN A 77 -5.93 19.60 -5.96
CA ASN A 77 -6.60 20.03 -4.74
C ASN A 77 -6.77 18.92 -3.69
N GLY A 78 -6.16 17.74 -3.90
CA GLY A 78 -6.24 16.62 -2.97
C GLY A 78 -7.53 15.80 -3.05
N ASN A 79 -8.39 16.06 -4.03
CA ASN A 79 -9.60 15.26 -4.25
C ASN A 79 -9.35 14.12 -5.23
N PHE A 80 -10.01 12.97 -5.01
CA PHE A 80 -9.90 11.84 -5.93
C PHE A 80 -10.61 12.08 -7.26
N ASN A 81 -10.02 11.60 -8.36
CA ASN A 81 -10.64 11.51 -9.69
C ASN A 81 -11.11 10.08 -9.99
N GLU A 82 -11.66 9.87 -11.19
CA GLU A 82 -12.23 8.58 -11.61
C GLU A 82 -11.22 7.42 -11.62
N LYS A 83 -9.91 7.70 -11.68
CA LYS A 83 -8.87 6.67 -11.67
C LYS A 83 -8.76 5.92 -10.35
N ILE A 84 -9.41 6.39 -9.28
CA ILE A 84 -9.44 5.70 -7.99
C ILE A 84 -10.12 4.32 -8.05
N GLY A 85 -10.95 4.04 -9.08
CA GLY A 85 -11.62 2.74 -9.28
C GLY A 85 -12.79 2.47 -8.31
N VAL A 86 -13.01 3.39 -7.37
CA VAL A 86 -14.02 3.35 -6.32
C VAL A 86 -14.88 4.61 -6.47
N LEU A 87 -15.92 4.51 -7.29
CA LEU A 87 -16.70 5.67 -7.77
C LEU A 87 -17.27 6.52 -6.63
N GLU A 88 -17.62 5.91 -5.50
CA GLU A 88 -18.13 6.60 -4.32
C GLU A 88 -17.10 7.51 -3.64
N LEU A 89 -15.81 7.41 -4.00
CA LEU A 89 -14.73 8.25 -3.48
C LEU A 89 -14.36 9.42 -4.40
N VAL A 90 -14.86 9.44 -5.64
CA VAL A 90 -14.59 10.54 -6.58
C VAL A 90 -15.07 11.86 -5.98
N GLY A 91 -14.22 12.89 -6.06
CA GLY A 91 -14.46 14.22 -5.51
C GLY A 91 -14.23 14.37 -4.00
N LYS A 92 -13.93 13.28 -3.26
CA LYS A 92 -13.62 13.35 -1.83
C LYS A 92 -12.16 13.69 -1.59
N HIS A 93 -11.89 14.49 -0.55
CA HIS A 93 -10.53 14.85 -0.17
C HIS A 93 -9.82 13.68 0.53
N TYR A 94 -8.52 13.48 0.28
CA TYR A 94 -7.78 12.30 0.76
C TYR A 94 -7.87 12.09 2.29
N ILE A 95 -7.88 13.18 3.07
CA ILE A 95 -8.00 13.12 4.54
C ILE A 95 -9.33 12.48 4.97
N GLU A 96 -10.43 12.81 4.29
CA GLU A 96 -11.76 12.29 4.60
C GLU A 96 -11.87 10.80 4.28
N VAL A 97 -11.18 10.37 3.23
CA VAL A 97 -11.20 8.99 2.73
C VAL A 97 -10.48 8.01 3.66
N ASN A 98 -9.50 8.47 4.45
CA ASN A 98 -8.80 7.61 5.42
C ASN A 98 -9.76 6.85 6.34
N LYS A 99 -10.79 7.53 6.87
CA LYS A 99 -11.79 6.91 7.75
C LYS A 99 -12.64 5.86 7.02
N TYR A 100 -12.96 6.13 5.75
CA TYR A 100 -13.71 5.20 4.91
C TYR A 100 -12.92 3.91 4.69
N VAL A 101 -11.66 4.03 4.25
CA VAL A 101 -10.77 2.89 3.95
C VAL A 101 -10.57 2.01 5.18
N ILE A 102 -10.28 2.61 6.35
CA ILE A 102 -10.13 1.85 7.59
C ILE A 102 -11.41 1.06 7.90
N THR A 103 -12.57 1.71 7.85
CA THR A 103 -13.86 1.08 8.16
C THR A 103 -14.20 -0.05 7.20
N ASP A 104 -13.90 0.12 5.91
CA ASP A 104 -14.13 -0.90 4.88
C ASP A 104 -13.20 -2.12 5.06
N LEU A 105 -11.91 -1.90 5.29
CA LEU A 105 -10.95 -2.99 5.55
C LEU A 105 -11.29 -3.77 6.83
N GLU A 106 -11.78 -3.09 7.87
CA GLU A 106 -12.27 -3.74 9.09
C GLU A 106 -13.47 -4.65 8.80
N LYS A 107 -14.49 -4.14 8.07
CA LYS A 107 -15.67 -4.93 7.69
C LYS A 107 -15.33 -6.18 6.90
N ARG A 108 -14.25 -6.12 6.10
CA ARG A 108 -13.75 -7.24 5.28
C ARG A 108 -12.76 -8.15 6.00
N ASN A 109 -12.48 -7.90 7.28
CA ASN A 109 -11.48 -8.64 8.08
C ASN A 109 -10.07 -8.63 7.46
N LEU A 110 -9.66 -7.52 6.85
CA LEU A 110 -8.35 -7.35 6.21
C LEU A 110 -7.34 -6.58 7.07
N ILE A 111 -7.68 -6.26 8.32
CA ILE A 111 -6.79 -5.58 9.26
C ILE A 111 -6.23 -6.57 10.27
N ALA A 112 -4.91 -6.76 10.25
CA ALA A 112 -4.19 -7.52 11.27
C ALA A 112 -4.01 -6.74 12.58
N LYS A 113 -3.73 -5.43 12.47
CA LYS A 113 -3.52 -4.53 13.62
C LYS A 113 -3.87 -3.09 13.23
N LYS A 114 -4.46 -2.33 14.15
CA LYS A 114 -4.77 -0.89 14.00
C LYS A 114 -4.31 -0.14 15.23
N GLU A 115 -3.45 0.86 15.05
CA GLU A 115 -2.92 1.71 16.12
C GLU A 115 -2.83 3.16 15.65
N VAL A 116 -2.85 4.10 16.60
CA VAL A 116 -2.56 5.50 16.33
C VAL A 116 -1.10 5.75 16.65
N ILE A 117 -0.33 6.24 15.68
CA ILE A 117 1.09 6.53 15.82
C ILE A 117 1.26 8.05 15.74
N SER A 118 1.93 8.62 16.74
CA SER A 118 2.32 10.04 16.71
C SER A 118 3.72 10.16 16.14
N HIS A 119 3.89 11.02 15.13
CA HIS A 119 5.16 11.28 14.49
C HIS A 119 5.16 12.69 13.89
N ASN A 120 6.35 13.19 13.55
CA ASN A 120 6.47 14.46 12.85
C ASN A 120 6.08 14.25 11.38
N TYR A 121 5.19 15.11 10.88
CA TYR A 121 4.77 15.11 9.48
C TYR A 121 4.93 16.53 8.91
N PRO A 122 5.37 16.69 7.64
CA PRO A 122 5.44 18.00 7.01
C PRO A 122 4.05 18.63 6.90
N HIS A 123 3.94 19.89 7.28
CA HIS A 123 2.74 20.71 7.11
C HIS A 123 3.08 21.93 6.25
N ASP A 124 2.07 22.48 5.58
CA ASP A 124 2.17 23.71 4.76
C ASP A 124 2.62 24.95 5.57
#